data_AF-A0A2H5X8E5-F1
#
_entry.id   AF-A0A2H5X8E5-F1
#
_cell.length_a   1.000
_cell.length_b   1.000
_cell.length_c   1.000
_cell.angle_alpha   90.00
_cell.angle_beta   90.00
_cell.angle_gamma   90.00
#
_symmetry.space_group_name_H-M   'P 1'
#
loop_
_entity.id
_entity.type
_entity.pdbx_description
1 polymer ?
#
loop_
_entity_poly.entity_id
_entity_poly.type
_entity_poly.pdbx_seq_one_letter_code
_entity_poly.pdbx_strand_id
1 'polypeptide(L)'
;MKRFALALVGLLVLCAPALHADILWDQPWDGVSRGSPAQDFTDTDYRIYSVWLFDDFTVPEPGWWIDRVTVYGSEQGTPSYNLGIYLSISPAPHVDVIDVVATGTEVVLEPGEAPLRRRANLEFELNGFYLPPGTYYLSAWVQRPFEPGGQWFWLRTSPTLGEPFYLHNPGGGWGFGGNPVGGGWLTEQDLSFTIEGRSTVTIAGTVDLQEYQGDKTVVPVTIEVREPGSPDVLETHVVNLDSGGRYSFQTLLQGTYDLSAKASHWLRQTVPNVTLASGTMVDFSLTNGDIDGDNEVTLFDFGALVAAFGSVPGDGNWNPDADLDGDEEVTLFDFGVLVRNFGAIGDE
;
A
#
# COMPACT_ATOMS: atom_id res chain seq x y z
N MET A 1 4.84 10.24 36.68
CA MET A 1 5.39 9.64 35.44
C MET A 1 4.22 9.12 34.63
N LYS A 2 3.71 9.92 33.69
CA LYS A 2 2.56 9.58 32.85
C LYS A 2 3.02 8.60 31.75
N ARG A 3 2.36 7.44 31.65
CA ARG A 3 2.56 6.46 30.57
C ARG A 3 1.68 6.89 29.40
N PHE A 4 2.28 7.26 28.28
CA PHE A 4 1.58 7.42 27.01
C PHE A 4 1.14 6.04 26.53
N ALA A 5 -0.16 5.86 26.34
CA ALA A 5 -0.70 4.71 25.62
C ALA A 5 -0.55 4.98 24.13
N LEU A 6 0.23 4.15 23.45
CA LEU A 6 0.26 4.08 21.99
C LEU A 6 -1.09 3.52 21.53
N ALA A 7 -1.88 4.31 20.79
CA ALA A 7 -3.06 3.80 20.11
C ALA A 7 -2.61 2.84 19.00
N LEU A 8 -3.08 1.59 19.10
CA LEU A 8 -2.87 0.56 18.10
C LEU A 8 -3.85 0.82 16.95
N VAL A 9 -3.35 1.19 15.77
CA VAL A 9 -4.17 1.24 14.55
C VAL A 9 -4.43 -0.20 14.13
N GLY A 10 -5.63 -0.72 14.42
CA GLY A 10 -6.08 -2.01 13.92
C GLY A 10 -6.63 -1.84 12.51
N LEU A 11 -5.87 -2.27 11.50
CA LEU A 11 -6.36 -2.39 10.13
C LEU A 11 -7.29 -3.62 10.05
N LEU A 12 -8.60 -3.39 10.04
CA LEU A 12 -9.58 -4.44 9.77
C LEU A 12 -9.71 -4.59 8.26
N VAL A 13 -9.05 -5.59 7.67
CA VAL A 13 -9.20 -5.91 6.25
C VAL A 13 -10.49 -6.71 6.06
N LEU A 14 -11.57 -6.05 5.66
CA LEU A 14 -12.75 -6.70 5.11
C LEU A 14 -12.54 -6.93 3.60
N CYS A 15 -12.95 -8.10 3.11
CA CYS A 15 -12.85 -8.52 1.72
C CYS A 15 -13.58 -7.55 0.78
N ALA A 16 -12.85 -6.61 0.18
CA ALA A 16 -13.28 -5.93 -1.04
C ALA A 16 -13.28 -6.92 -2.22
N PRO A 17 -14.19 -6.79 -3.20
CA PRO A 17 -14.11 -7.54 -4.46
C PRO A 17 -12.72 -7.33 -5.08
N ALA A 18 -12.18 -8.36 -5.75
CA ALA A 18 -10.82 -8.40 -6.27
C ALA A 18 -10.48 -7.13 -7.07
N LEU A 19 -9.88 -6.15 -6.40
CA LEU A 19 -9.28 -4.98 -7.01
C LEU A 19 -8.24 -5.51 -8.01
N HIS A 20 -8.36 -5.07 -9.25
CA HIS A 20 -7.43 -5.45 -10.32
C HIS A 20 -6.02 -5.01 -9.90
N ALA A 21 -5.02 -5.88 -10.06
CA ALA A 21 -3.63 -5.50 -9.79
C ALA A 21 -3.20 -4.42 -10.80
N ASP A 22 -2.66 -3.31 -10.28
CA ASP A 22 -2.01 -2.27 -11.06
C ASP A 22 -0.56 -2.69 -11.39
N ILE A 23 0.01 -2.13 -12.46
CA ILE A 23 1.45 -2.26 -12.72
C ILE A 23 2.17 -1.22 -11.86
N LEU A 24 2.89 -1.69 -10.83
CA LEU A 24 3.64 -0.85 -9.90
C LEU A 24 5.04 -0.50 -10.43
N TRP A 25 5.63 -1.42 -11.20
CA TRP A 25 6.93 -1.26 -11.83
C TRP A 25 6.98 -2.05 -13.14
N ASP A 26 7.49 -1.43 -14.20
CA ASP A 26 7.54 -2.05 -15.53
C ASP A 26 8.91 -1.84 -16.20
N GLN A 27 9.67 -2.93 -16.31
CA GLN A 27 10.91 -3.05 -17.08
C GLN A 27 10.75 -4.18 -18.11
N PRO A 28 10.00 -3.96 -19.21
CA PRO A 28 9.74 -5.01 -20.18
C PRO A 28 11.03 -5.41 -20.90
N TRP A 29 11.09 -6.65 -21.42
CA TRP A 29 12.17 -7.06 -22.32
C TRP A 29 12.16 -6.21 -23.59
N ASP A 30 13.32 -5.71 -24.00
CA ASP A 30 13.49 -4.81 -25.16
C ASP A 30 13.34 -5.50 -26.54
N GLY A 31 13.12 -6.81 -26.56
CA GLY A 31 12.95 -7.59 -27.79
C GLY A 31 14.25 -8.02 -28.48
N VAL A 32 15.42 -7.55 -28.01
CA VAL A 32 16.71 -7.73 -28.72
C VAL A 32 17.84 -8.18 -27.81
N SER A 33 17.86 -7.73 -26.56
CA SER A 33 18.90 -8.03 -25.58
C SER A 33 18.81 -9.47 -25.13
N ARG A 34 19.97 -10.14 -25.14
CA ARG A 34 20.12 -11.50 -24.63
C ARG A 34 20.09 -11.51 -23.11
N GLY A 35 19.71 -12.64 -22.53
CA GLY A 35 19.71 -12.79 -21.08
C GLY A 35 21.06 -13.17 -20.47
N SER A 36 21.16 -12.97 -19.15
CA SER A 36 22.26 -13.40 -18.29
C SER A 36 21.83 -14.63 -17.48
N PRO A 37 22.73 -15.57 -17.17
CA PRO A 37 22.37 -16.76 -16.40
C PRO A 37 21.97 -16.38 -14.96
N ALA A 38 20.83 -16.89 -14.50
CA ALA A 38 20.34 -16.73 -13.13
C ALA A 38 19.96 -18.10 -12.57
N GLN A 39 20.95 -18.74 -11.95
CA GLN A 39 20.95 -20.19 -11.76
C GLN A 39 21.71 -20.58 -10.50
N ASP A 40 21.09 -21.38 -9.66
CA ASP A 40 21.70 -22.10 -8.54
C ASP A 40 21.92 -23.56 -8.96
N PHE A 41 23.18 -23.97 -9.06
CA PHE A 41 23.54 -25.33 -9.48
C PHE A 41 23.71 -26.25 -8.29
N THR A 42 23.04 -27.40 -8.34
CA THR A 42 23.12 -28.43 -7.29
C THR A 42 24.23 -29.44 -7.51
N ASP A 43 24.74 -29.57 -8.74
CA ASP A 43 25.86 -30.46 -9.06
C ASP A 43 27.16 -29.92 -8.46
N THR A 44 27.95 -30.81 -7.85
CA THR A 44 29.17 -30.42 -7.13
C THR A 44 30.18 -29.70 -8.04
N ASP A 45 30.35 -30.18 -9.28
CA ASP A 45 31.31 -29.62 -10.23
C ASP A 45 30.88 -28.27 -10.80
N TYR A 46 29.56 -28.01 -10.84
CA TYR A 46 28.99 -26.79 -11.42
C TYR A 46 28.59 -25.74 -10.39
N ARG A 47 28.54 -26.10 -9.10
CA ARG A 47 28.11 -25.19 -8.02
C ARG A 47 28.93 -23.89 -7.97
N ILE A 48 30.21 -23.94 -8.33
CA ILE A 48 31.08 -22.76 -8.38
C ILE A 48 30.67 -21.73 -9.45
N TYR A 49 29.86 -22.15 -10.44
CA TYR A 49 29.34 -21.32 -11.52
C TYR A 49 27.93 -20.79 -11.25
N SER A 50 27.36 -21.01 -10.06
CA SER A 50 26.04 -20.49 -9.70
C SER A 50 26.05 -18.96 -9.66
N VAL A 51 25.03 -18.34 -10.25
CA VAL A 51 24.92 -16.90 -10.43
C VAL A 51 23.58 -16.41 -9.93
N TRP A 52 23.63 -15.38 -9.08
CA TRP A 52 22.48 -14.57 -8.72
C TRP A 52 22.61 -13.20 -9.39
N LEU A 53 21.52 -12.76 -9.99
CA LEU A 53 21.43 -11.43 -10.58
C LEU A 53 20.53 -10.57 -9.69
N PHE A 54 20.87 -9.29 -9.59
CA PHE A 54 20.18 -8.33 -8.74
C PHE A 54 19.94 -7.06 -9.54
N ASP A 55 18.71 -6.61 -9.62
CA ASP A 55 18.37 -5.36 -10.30
C ASP A 55 17.55 -4.47 -9.37
N ASP A 56 17.79 -3.16 -9.40
CA ASP A 56 17.15 -2.26 -8.45
C ASP A 56 15.74 -1.84 -8.89
N PHE A 57 14.91 -1.55 -7.89
CA PHE A 57 13.67 -0.82 -8.06
C PHE A 57 13.39 0.01 -6.81
N THR A 58 12.60 1.08 -6.97
CA THR A 58 12.27 1.97 -5.86
C THR A 58 10.77 1.94 -5.56
N VAL A 59 10.46 1.69 -4.30
CA VAL A 59 9.12 1.75 -3.74
C VAL A 59 8.89 3.14 -3.15
N PRO A 60 7.95 3.94 -3.67
CA PRO A 60 7.62 5.26 -3.14
C PRO A 60 6.88 5.17 -1.81
N GLU A 61 6.83 6.30 -1.10
CA GLU A 61 5.87 6.48 0.00
C GLU A 61 4.43 6.26 -0.51
N PRO A 62 3.59 5.51 0.22
CA PRO A 62 3.82 4.91 1.55
C PRO A 62 4.12 3.40 1.55
N GLY A 63 4.48 2.83 0.40
CA GLY A 63 4.75 1.40 0.24
C GLY A 63 3.82 0.73 -0.77
N TRP A 64 4.14 -0.50 -1.11
CA TRP A 64 3.41 -1.32 -2.07
C TRP A 64 2.88 -2.60 -1.43
N TRP A 65 1.72 -3.05 -1.87
CA TRP A 65 1.19 -4.38 -1.64
C TRP A 65 1.37 -5.17 -2.94
N ILE A 66 2.45 -5.96 -3.02
CA ILE A 66 2.82 -6.70 -4.21
C ILE A 66 1.97 -7.97 -4.30
N ASP A 67 1.26 -8.13 -5.40
CA ASP A 67 0.43 -9.30 -5.67
C ASP A 67 1.16 -10.30 -6.55
N ARG A 68 1.89 -9.84 -7.58
CA ARG A 68 2.59 -10.70 -8.53
C ARG A 68 3.90 -10.08 -9.02
N VAL A 69 4.89 -10.92 -9.28
CA VAL A 69 6.11 -10.54 -10.01
C VAL A 69 6.26 -11.46 -11.22
N THR A 70 6.48 -10.85 -12.39
CA THR A 70 6.82 -11.57 -13.62
C THR A 70 8.25 -11.23 -14.03
N VAL A 71 9.07 -12.26 -14.20
CA VAL A 71 10.48 -12.13 -14.59
C VAL A 71 10.66 -12.68 -16.00
N TYR A 72 11.09 -11.84 -16.93
CA TYR A 72 11.15 -12.22 -18.34
C TYR A 72 12.43 -12.99 -18.66
N GLY A 73 12.28 -14.13 -19.31
CA GLY A 73 13.37 -15.09 -19.43
C GLY A 73 13.47 -15.89 -20.70
N SER A 74 14.56 -16.64 -20.77
CA SER A 74 14.78 -17.66 -21.76
C SER A 74 15.30 -18.96 -21.15
N GLU A 75 14.56 -20.03 -21.39
CA GLU A 75 14.93 -21.37 -21.01
C GLU A 75 15.86 -22.01 -22.04
N GLN A 76 17.02 -22.49 -21.59
CA GLN A 76 18.03 -23.19 -22.38
C GLN A 76 18.40 -24.55 -21.78
N GLY A 77 17.47 -25.17 -21.06
CA GLY A 77 17.60 -26.47 -20.45
C GLY A 77 16.30 -27.27 -20.47
N THR A 78 16.09 -28.06 -19.43
CA THR A 78 14.96 -28.97 -19.26
C THR A 78 14.25 -28.72 -17.92
N PRO A 79 13.09 -28.04 -17.92
CA PRO A 79 12.38 -27.64 -16.69
C PRO A 79 11.96 -28.79 -15.77
N SER A 80 11.85 -30.03 -16.26
CA SER A 80 11.53 -31.19 -15.42
C SER A 80 12.62 -31.51 -14.38
N TYR A 81 13.81 -30.91 -14.49
CA TYR A 81 14.86 -31.01 -13.48
C TYR A 81 14.89 -29.82 -12.50
N ASN A 82 13.99 -28.84 -12.63
CA ASN A 82 13.90 -27.72 -11.69
C ASN A 82 13.57 -28.29 -10.29
N LEU A 83 14.39 -27.95 -9.30
CA LEU A 83 14.18 -28.30 -7.89
C LEU A 83 13.50 -27.16 -7.12
N GLY A 84 13.66 -25.94 -7.61
CA GLY A 84 13.00 -24.76 -7.08
C GLY A 84 13.17 -23.56 -8.00
N ILE A 85 12.26 -22.61 -7.87
CA ILE A 85 12.30 -21.30 -8.55
C ILE A 85 12.01 -20.29 -7.45
N TYR A 86 12.90 -19.33 -7.26
CA TYR A 86 12.88 -18.47 -6.09
C TYR A 86 12.93 -17.00 -6.51
N LEU A 87 12.22 -16.18 -5.74
CA LEU A 87 12.25 -14.73 -5.81
C LEU A 87 12.73 -14.18 -4.47
N SER A 88 13.62 -13.20 -4.54
CA SER A 88 14.12 -12.45 -3.41
C SER A 88 14.01 -10.95 -3.65
N ILE A 89 13.71 -10.23 -2.58
CA ILE A 89 13.73 -8.77 -2.54
C ILE A 89 14.67 -8.39 -1.38
N SER A 90 15.83 -7.83 -1.68
CA SER A 90 16.91 -7.59 -0.72
C SER A 90 17.30 -6.12 -0.62
N PRO A 91 17.87 -5.67 0.51
CA PRO A 91 18.35 -4.28 0.65
C PRO A 91 19.68 -4.00 -0.06
N ALA A 92 20.37 -5.03 -0.56
CA ALA A 92 21.63 -4.91 -1.29
C ALA A 92 21.80 -6.06 -2.29
N PRO A 93 22.60 -5.90 -3.36
CA PRO A 93 22.76 -6.89 -4.41
C PRO A 93 23.77 -7.99 -4.04
N HIS A 94 23.55 -8.70 -2.93
CA HIS A 94 24.49 -9.66 -2.38
C HIS A 94 23.80 -10.94 -1.87
N VAL A 95 24.40 -12.12 -2.12
CA VAL A 95 23.76 -13.40 -1.78
C VAL A 95 23.62 -13.62 -0.27
N ASP A 96 24.53 -13.08 0.53
CA ASP A 96 24.48 -13.18 2.00
C ASP A 96 23.29 -12.43 2.64
N VAL A 97 22.60 -11.57 1.89
CA VAL A 97 21.41 -10.82 2.34
C VAL A 97 20.18 -11.13 1.49
N ILE A 98 20.18 -12.27 0.80
CA ILE A 98 18.99 -12.78 0.11
C ILE A 98 17.89 -13.03 1.15
N ASP A 99 16.74 -12.41 0.93
CA ASP A 99 15.49 -12.70 1.62
C ASP A 99 14.49 -13.27 0.62
N VAL A 100 14.24 -14.58 0.68
CA VAL A 100 13.34 -15.26 -0.27
C VAL A 100 11.90 -14.95 0.13
N VAL A 101 11.21 -14.17 -0.70
CA VAL A 101 9.84 -13.72 -0.45
C VAL A 101 8.80 -14.63 -1.12
N ALA A 102 9.18 -15.37 -2.17
CA ALA A 102 8.28 -16.28 -2.86
C ALA A 102 8.99 -17.43 -3.60
N THR A 103 8.24 -18.49 -3.85
CA THR A 103 8.58 -19.52 -4.85
C THR A 103 7.68 -19.36 -6.07
N GLY A 104 8.21 -19.67 -7.25
CA GLY A 104 7.51 -19.43 -8.51
C GLY A 104 7.36 -20.66 -9.40
N THR A 105 6.82 -20.42 -10.58
CA THR A 105 6.72 -21.39 -11.68
C THR A 105 7.39 -20.83 -12.92
N GLU A 106 7.83 -21.73 -13.81
CA GLU A 106 8.32 -21.36 -15.12
C GLU A 106 7.19 -21.49 -16.14
N VAL A 107 6.93 -20.43 -16.89
CA VAL A 107 5.88 -20.37 -17.91
C VAL A 107 6.53 -20.24 -19.28
N VAL A 108 6.53 -21.35 -20.04
CA VAL A 108 7.08 -21.42 -21.40
C VAL A 108 6.10 -20.79 -22.38
N LEU A 109 6.52 -19.72 -23.05
CA LEU A 109 5.67 -18.94 -23.96
C LEU A 109 5.69 -19.48 -25.40
N GLU A 110 6.77 -20.16 -25.79
CA GLU A 110 6.97 -20.69 -27.15
C GLU A 110 7.32 -22.19 -27.08
N PRO A 111 6.36 -23.11 -27.30
CA PRO A 111 6.61 -24.55 -27.22
C PRO A 111 7.35 -25.09 -28.46
N GLY A 112 8.44 -25.85 -28.25
CA GLY A 112 9.25 -26.52 -29.28
C GLY A 112 10.37 -27.40 -28.70
N GLU A 113 10.89 -28.38 -29.45
CA GLU A 113 11.93 -29.33 -28.99
C GLU A 113 13.34 -28.70 -28.94
N ALA A 114 14.10 -29.02 -27.88
CA ALA A 114 15.48 -28.56 -27.63
C ALA A 114 16.44 -28.94 -28.79
N PRO A 115 17.51 -28.15 -29.10
CA PRO A 115 18.35 -27.37 -28.17
C PRO A 115 18.47 -25.87 -28.54
N LEU A 116 17.38 -25.22 -28.96
CA LEU A 116 17.36 -23.80 -29.29
C LEU A 116 16.44 -23.05 -28.30
N ARG A 117 16.99 -21.99 -27.71
CA ARG A 117 16.43 -21.09 -26.70
C ARG A 117 14.93 -20.86 -26.83
N ARG A 118 14.19 -20.98 -25.74
CA ARG A 118 12.74 -20.72 -25.68
C ARG A 118 12.46 -19.54 -24.78
N ARG A 119 11.48 -18.69 -25.12
CA ARG A 119 10.98 -17.66 -24.18
C ARG A 119 10.25 -18.37 -23.04
N ALA A 120 10.67 -18.10 -21.81
CA ALA A 120 10.10 -18.71 -20.62
C ALA A 120 10.23 -17.74 -19.44
N ASN A 121 9.12 -17.27 -18.92
CA ASN A 121 9.10 -16.35 -17.78
C ASN A 121 9.13 -17.14 -16.48
N LEU A 122 9.59 -16.50 -15.40
CA LEU A 122 9.32 -16.96 -14.04
C LEU A 122 8.18 -16.10 -13.48
N GLU A 123 7.15 -16.75 -12.95
CA GLU A 123 5.99 -16.08 -12.37
C GLU A 123 5.89 -16.41 -10.88
N PHE A 124 5.63 -15.37 -10.07
CA PHE A 124 5.59 -15.47 -8.62
C PHE A 124 4.32 -14.80 -8.10
N GLU A 125 3.50 -15.55 -7.36
CA GLU A 125 2.33 -15.02 -6.66
C GLU A 125 2.71 -14.68 -5.21
N LEU A 126 2.62 -13.40 -4.85
CA LEU A 126 2.96 -12.88 -3.52
C LEU A 126 1.72 -12.61 -2.67
N ASN A 127 0.53 -12.54 -3.28
CA ASN A 127 -0.77 -12.44 -2.60
C ASN A 127 -0.86 -11.28 -1.59
N GLY A 128 -0.38 -10.09 -1.96
CA GLY A 128 -0.42 -8.90 -1.11
C GLY A 128 0.74 -8.81 -0.12
N PHE A 129 1.95 -9.11 -0.56
CA PHE A 129 3.16 -8.89 0.23
C PHE A 129 3.42 -7.38 0.39
N TYR A 130 3.35 -6.87 1.61
CA TYR A 130 3.65 -5.47 1.88
C TYR A 130 5.16 -5.21 1.87
N LEU A 131 5.58 -4.24 1.05
CA LEU A 131 6.95 -3.74 0.97
C LEU A 131 6.95 -2.24 1.29
N PRO A 132 7.62 -1.80 2.39
CA PRO A 132 7.65 -0.39 2.76
C PRO A 132 8.50 0.44 1.79
N PRO A 133 8.40 1.78 1.86
CA PRO A 133 9.18 2.69 1.03
C PRO A 133 10.68 2.43 1.12
N GLY A 134 11.37 2.47 -0.02
CA GLY A 134 12.80 2.21 -0.09
C GLY A 134 13.27 1.75 -1.46
N THR A 135 14.58 1.65 -1.64
CA THR A 135 15.21 1.03 -2.81
C THR A 135 15.62 -0.39 -2.45
N TYR A 136 15.25 -1.33 -3.32
CA TYR A 136 15.50 -2.76 -3.13
C TYR A 136 16.13 -3.35 -4.38
N TYR A 137 16.71 -4.53 -4.23
CA TYR A 137 17.25 -5.34 -5.32
C TYR A 137 16.44 -6.61 -5.47
N LEU A 138 15.85 -6.80 -6.66
CA LEU A 138 15.10 -7.99 -7.03
C LEU A 138 16.06 -9.05 -7.58
N SER A 139 15.97 -10.27 -7.06
CA SER A 139 16.70 -11.42 -7.57
C SER A 139 15.74 -12.58 -7.81
N ALA A 140 15.85 -13.23 -8.96
CA ALA A 140 15.11 -14.44 -9.28
C ALA A 140 16.04 -15.46 -9.93
N TRP A 141 15.88 -16.73 -9.56
CA TRP A 141 16.72 -17.80 -10.10
C TRP A 141 16.01 -19.15 -10.10
N VAL A 142 16.51 -20.03 -10.96
CA VAL A 142 16.15 -21.45 -10.97
C VAL A 142 17.21 -22.22 -10.19
N GLN A 143 16.81 -23.17 -9.34
CA GLN A 143 17.69 -24.16 -8.74
C GLN A 143 17.55 -25.49 -9.50
N ARG A 144 18.63 -25.95 -10.10
CA ARG A 144 18.63 -27.15 -10.96
C ARG A 144 20.07 -27.65 -11.21
N PRO A 145 20.32 -28.96 -11.39
CA PRO A 145 21.59 -29.47 -11.90
C PRO A 145 21.90 -28.98 -13.32
N PHE A 146 23.15 -28.65 -13.64
CA PHE A 146 23.54 -28.26 -15.00
C PHE A 146 23.45 -29.45 -15.96
N GLU A 147 23.87 -30.64 -15.53
CA GLU A 147 23.76 -31.86 -16.33
C GLU A 147 22.80 -32.82 -15.62
N PRO A 148 21.67 -33.20 -16.26
CA PRO A 148 21.21 -32.89 -17.62
C PRO A 148 20.33 -31.62 -17.74
N GLY A 149 20.22 -30.83 -16.67
CA GLY A 149 19.15 -29.82 -16.55
C GLY A 149 19.34 -28.55 -17.38
N GLY A 150 20.55 -28.12 -17.69
CA GLY A 150 20.84 -26.87 -18.39
C GLY A 150 20.56 -25.62 -17.53
N GLN A 151 20.29 -24.48 -18.19
CA GLN A 151 20.20 -23.17 -17.53
C GLN A 151 18.99 -22.34 -17.97
N TRP A 152 18.53 -21.50 -17.05
CA TRP A 152 17.61 -20.41 -17.35
C TRP A 152 18.36 -19.06 -17.37
N PHE A 153 17.94 -18.16 -18.26
CA PHE A 153 18.55 -16.85 -18.46
C PHE A 153 17.53 -15.73 -18.29
N TRP A 154 17.85 -14.76 -17.45
CA TRP A 154 17.05 -13.55 -17.27
C TRP A 154 17.30 -12.58 -18.41
N LEU A 155 16.27 -12.31 -19.21
CA LEU A 155 16.37 -11.36 -20.32
C LEU A 155 16.62 -9.94 -19.80
N ARG A 156 17.33 -9.16 -20.60
CA ARG A 156 17.78 -7.80 -20.25
C ARG A 156 16.99 -6.74 -20.99
N THR A 157 16.99 -5.52 -20.49
CA THR A 157 16.35 -4.38 -21.14
C THR A 157 17.28 -3.17 -21.23
N SER A 158 16.89 -2.22 -22.08
CA SER A 158 17.62 -0.99 -22.36
C SER A 158 16.63 0.12 -22.75
N PRO A 159 16.84 1.38 -22.31
CA PRO A 159 17.94 1.86 -21.48
C PRO A 159 17.84 1.41 -20.01
N THR A 160 18.94 1.54 -19.26
CA THR A 160 18.96 1.40 -17.80
C THR A 160 18.07 2.44 -17.11
N LEU A 161 17.39 2.00 -16.07
CA LEU A 161 16.51 2.74 -15.17
C LEU A 161 17.04 2.56 -13.74
N GLY A 162 17.77 3.57 -13.24
CA GLY A 162 18.47 3.44 -11.96
C GLY A 162 19.91 3.01 -12.16
N GLU A 163 20.34 1.99 -11.43
CA GLU A 163 21.68 1.41 -11.57
C GLU A 163 21.63 0.19 -12.49
N PRO A 164 22.70 -0.12 -13.24
CA PRO A 164 22.75 -1.38 -13.98
C PRO A 164 22.68 -2.58 -13.04
N PHE A 165 22.11 -3.70 -13.51
CA PHE A 165 22.02 -4.91 -12.69
C PHE A 165 23.41 -5.40 -12.22
N TYR A 166 23.43 -6.02 -11.05
CA TYR A 166 24.59 -6.67 -10.47
C TYR A 166 24.55 -8.18 -10.71
N LEU A 167 25.71 -8.73 -11.03
CA LEU A 167 25.95 -10.17 -11.10
C LEU A 167 26.77 -10.59 -9.88
N HIS A 168 26.34 -11.65 -9.20
CA HIS A 168 27.10 -12.23 -8.10
C HIS A 168 27.33 -13.73 -8.30
N ASN A 169 28.61 -14.11 -8.42
CA ASN A 169 29.07 -15.49 -8.51
C ASN A 169 29.99 -15.82 -7.32
N PRO A 170 29.44 -16.15 -6.14
CA PRO A 170 30.25 -16.34 -4.93
C PRO A 170 31.26 -17.49 -5.05
N GLY A 171 30.96 -18.48 -5.89
CA GLY A 171 31.86 -19.61 -6.15
C GLY A 171 33.07 -19.28 -7.02
N GLY A 172 33.09 -18.12 -7.69
CA GLY A 172 34.22 -17.63 -8.47
C GLY A 172 34.53 -18.42 -9.76
N GLY A 173 33.70 -19.39 -10.16
CA GLY A 173 33.93 -20.21 -11.36
C GLY A 173 34.05 -19.38 -12.64
N TRP A 174 33.43 -18.20 -12.67
CA TRP A 174 33.42 -17.27 -13.80
C TRP A 174 34.63 -16.32 -13.87
N GLY A 175 35.48 -16.29 -12.84
CA GLY A 175 36.73 -15.51 -12.85
C GLY A 175 36.59 -14.02 -12.49
N PHE A 176 35.42 -13.57 -12.03
CA PHE A 176 35.18 -12.20 -11.58
C PHE A 176 35.56 -11.92 -10.12
N GLY A 177 35.99 -12.95 -9.40
CA GLY A 177 36.02 -12.94 -7.94
C GLY A 177 34.65 -13.32 -7.36
N GLY A 178 34.57 -13.33 -6.03
CA GLY A 178 33.39 -13.77 -5.28
C GLY A 178 32.48 -12.65 -4.80
N ASN A 179 32.69 -11.40 -5.23
CA ASN A 179 31.84 -10.25 -4.85
C ASN A 179 30.92 -9.86 -6.03
N PRO A 180 29.82 -9.13 -5.76
CA PRO A 180 28.96 -8.59 -6.81
C PRO A 180 29.69 -7.63 -7.75
N VAL A 181 29.36 -7.68 -9.05
CA VAL A 181 29.88 -6.80 -10.10
C VAL A 181 28.73 -6.20 -10.93
N GLY A 182 28.73 -4.88 -11.14
CA GLY A 182 27.69 -4.18 -11.91
C GLY A 182 27.84 -4.31 -13.44
N GLY A 183 26.74 -4.27 -14.19
CA GLY A 183 26.71 -4.30 -15.67
C GLY A 183 27.01 -5.68 -16.28
N GLY A 184 27.06 -6.72 -15.45
CA GLY A 184 27.36 -8.10 -15.86
C GLY A 184 28.58 -8.21 -16.77
N TRP A 185 28.47 -9.06 -17.79
CA TRP A 185 29.63 -9.45 -18.60
C TRP A 185 30.15 -8.36 -19.52
N LEU A 186 29.29 -7.48 -20.08
CA LEU A 186 29.69 -6.58 -21.17
C LEU A 186 28.82 -5.31 -21.34
N THR A 187 27.74 -5.08 -20.56
CA THR A 187 26.80 -3.98 -20.85
C THR A 187 26.12 -3.43 -19.60
N GLU A 188 26.21 -2.11 -19.39
CA GLU A 188 25.36 -1.34 -18.48
C GLU A 188 23.90 -1.41 -19.00
N GLN A 189 23.14 -2.37 -18.47
CA GLN A 189 21.76 -2.68 -18.82
C GLN A 189 21.05 -3.16 -17.56
N ASP A 190 19.73 -3.24 -17.66
CA ASP A 190 18.87 -3.76 -16.59
C ASP A 190 18.39 -5.16 -16.93
N LEU A 191 17.84 -5.84 -15.94
CA LEU A 191 17.06 -7.05 -16.11
C LEU A 191 15.61 -6.67 -16.39
N SER A 192 14.91 -7.57 -17.08
CA SER A 192 13.51 -7.31 -17.44
C SER A 192 12.56 -8.01 -16.49
N PHE A 193 11.67 -7.25 -15.85
CA PHE A 193 10.63 -7.75 -14.97
C PHE A 193 9.48 -6.73 -14.81
N THR A 194 8.36 -7.21 -14.31
CA THR A 194 7.19 -6.38 -13.96
C THR A 194 6.73 -6.76 -12.56
N ILE A 195 6.41 -5.75 -11.76
CA ILE A 195 5.80 -5.89 -10.43
C ILE A 195 4.37 -5.39 -10.53
N GLU A 196 3.43 -6.26 -10.18
CA GLU A 196 2.01 -5.97 -10.13
C GLU A 196 1.52 -6.03 -8.70
N GLY A 197 0.60 -5.13 -8.35
CA GLY A 197 0.04 -5.06 -7.03
C GLY A 197 -0.82 -3.84 -6.82
N ARG A 198 -0.89 -3.36 -5.59
CA ARG A 198 -1.68 -2.20 -5.19
C ARG A 198 -0.78 -1.20 -4.47
N SER A 199 -0.98 0.07 -4.76
CA SER A 199 -0.39 1.18 -3.99
C SER A 199 -1.49 1.84 -3.17
N THR A 200 -1.16 2.27 -1.96
CA THR A 200 -2.09 3.12 -1.22
C THR A 200 -1.95 4.56 -1.67
N VAL A 201 -3.06 5.27 -1.71
CA VAL A 201 -3.10 6.70 -1.98
C VAL A 201 -3.33 7.44 -0.67
N THR A 202 -2.65 8.57 -0.49
CA THR A 202 -2.91 9.46 0.65
C THR A 202 -3.99 10.45 0.27
N ILE A 203 -5.05 10.45 1.06
CA ILE A 203 -6.15 11.42 1.00
C ILE A 203 -5.99 12.37 2.17
N ALA A 204 -6.10 13.66 1.91
CA ALA A 204 -5.95 14.68 2.93
C ALA A 204 -6.99 15.78 2.76
N GLY A 205 -7.08 16.67 3.74
CA GLY A 205 -8.09 17.72 3.70
C GLY A 205 -8.17 18.49 4.99
N THR A 206 -9.20 19.32 5.08
CA THR A 206 -9.61 19.99 6.32
C THR A 206 -11.02 19.57 6.73
N VAL A 207 -11.27 19.52 8.04
CA VAL A 207 -12.61 19.42 8.61
C VAL A 207 -12.87 20.69 9.41
N ASP A 208 -13.85 21.46 8.96
CA ASP A 208 -14.40 22.56 9.74
C ASP A 208 -15.51 22.04 10.65
N LEU A 209 -15.18 21.83 11.91
CA LEU A 209 -16.16 21.62 12.98
C LEU A 209 -16.85 22.96 13.27
N GLN A 210 -18.05 23.15 12.71
CA GLN A 210 -18.77 24.43 12.81
C GLN A 210 -19.09 24.77 14.26
N GLU A 211 -19.07 26.08 14.57
CA GLU A 211 -19.34 26.66 15.88
C GLU A 211 -18.46 26.20 17.06
N TYR A 212 -17.45 25.36 16.83
CA TYR A 212 -16.61 24.79 17.88
C TYR A 212 -15.30 25.55 18.06
N GLN A 213 -15.05 25.99 19.30
CA GLN A 213 -13.88 26.76 19.71
C GLN A 213 -12.92 25.97 20.61
N GLY A 214 -13.33 24.78 21.06
CA GLY A 214 -12.49 23.86 21.82
C GLY A 214 -11.31 23.30 21.03
N ASP A 215 -10.56 22.39 21.67
CA ASP A 215 -9.39 21.77 21.06
C ASP A 215 -9.80 20.73 20.00
N LYS A 216 -9.77 21.13 18.72
CA LYS A 216 -10.09 20.24 17.60
C LYS A 216 -9.21 18.98 17.53
N THR A 217 -8.03 18.98 18.17
CA THR A 217 -7.12 17.82 18.12
C THR A 217 -7.58 16.63 18.97
N VAL A 218 -8.55 16.85 19.87
CA VAL A 218 -9.15 15.78 20.68
C VAL A 218 -10.47 15.26 20.13
N VAL A 219 -10.96 15.80 19.01
CA VAL A 219 -12.19 15.36 18.35
C VAL A 219 -11.86 14.36 17.24
N PRO A 220 -12.08 13.05 17.43
CA PRO A 220 -11.93 12.08 16.35
C PRO A 220 -13.02 12.27 15.30
N VAL A 221 -12.65 12.23 14.03
CA VAL A 221 -13.59 12.26 12.89
C VAL A 221 -13.57 10.92 12.20
N THR A 222 -14.74 10.33 12.00
CA THR A 222 -14.92 9.12 11.20
C THR A 222 -15.10 9.52 9.74
N ILE A 223 -14.22 9.03 8.88
CA ILE A 223 -14.31 9.18 7.42
C ILE A 223 -14.60 7.80 6.82
N GLU A 224 -15.66 7.72 6.04
CA GLU A 224 -16.06 6.53 5.31
C GLU A 224 -15.83 6.74 3.81
N VAL A 225 -15.24 5.75 3.15
CA VAL A 225 -15.19 5.67 1.68
C VAL A 225 -16.32 4.75 1.24
N ARG A 226 -17.20 5.24 0.37
CA ARG A 226 -18.47 4.59 0.00
C ARG A 226 -18.58 4.35 -1.49
N GLU A 227 -19.39 3.36 -1.88
CA GLU A 227 -19.73 3.15 -3.29
C GLU A 227 -20.40 4.40 -3.89
N PRO A 228 -20.05 4.83 -5.12
CA PRO A 228 -20.65 6.02 -5.74
C PRO A 228 -22.17 6.00 -5.77
N GLY A 229 -22.81 6.99 -5.15
CA GLY A 229 -24.27 7.14 -5.08
C GLY A 229 -24.97 6.11 -4.20
N SER A 230 -24.25 5.40 -3.33
CA SER A 230 -24.78 4.42 -2.36
C SER A 230 -24.30 4.74 -0.94
N PRO A 231 -25.11 4.45 0.11
CA PRO A 231 -24.65 4.53 1.50
C PRO A 231 -23.74 3.35 1.90
N ASP A 232 -23.51 2.38 1.01
CA ASP A 232 -22.69 1.20 1.30
C ASP A 232 -21.22 1.60 1.56
N VAL A 233 -20.76 1.34 2.77
CA VAL A 233 -19.40 1.63 3.23
C VAL A 233 -18.43 0.54 2.78
N LEU A 234 -17.37 0.94 2.07
CA LEU A 234 -16.27 0.06 1.64
C LEU A 234 -15.10 0.08 2.63
N GLU A 235 -14.77 1.26 3.17
CA GLU A 235 -13.68 1.46 4.12
C GLU A 235 -14.05 2.53 5.15
N THR A 236 -13.55 2.38 6.39
CA THR A 236 -13.76 3.33 7.49
C THR A 236 -12.43 3.70 8.11
N HIS A 237 -12.18 4.99 8.28
CA HIS A 237 -11.02 5.56 8.95
C HIS A 237 -11.48 6.45 10.10
N VAL A 238 -10.80 6.34 11.24
CA VAL A 238 -10.93 7.34 12.32
C VAL A 238 -9.67 8.18 12.31
N VAL A 239 -9.81 9.46 12.00
CA VAL A 239 -8.70 10.41 11.91
C VAL A 239 -8.75 11.41 13.06
N ASN A 240 -7.57 11.83 13.53
CA ASN A 240 -7.44 12.95 14.45
C ASN A 240 -7.07 14.19 13.65
N LEU A 241 -7.65 15.34 14.01
CA LEU A 241 -7.34 16.61 13.37
C LEU A 241 -6.07 17.24 13.97
N ASP A 242 -5.37 18.04 13.18
CA ASP A 242 -4.39 19.00 13.72
C ASP A 242 -5.09 20.29 14.20
N SER A 243 -4.33 21.22 14.79
CA SER A 243 -4.88 22.50 15.29
C SER A 243 -5.47 23.39 14.19
N GLY A 244 -5.17 23.11 12.92
CA GLY A 244 -5.75 23.77 11.76
C GLY A 244 -6.94 23.02 11.17
N GLY A 245 -7.43 21.96 11.82
CA GLY A 245 -8.50 21.10 11.32
C GLY A 245 -8.07 20.16 10.21
N ARG A 246 -6.77 19.97 9.96
CA ARG A 246 -6.29 19.11 8.86
C ARG A 246 -6.30 17.65 9.27
N TYR A 247 -6.57 16.79 8.30
CA TYR A 247 -6.51 15.35 8.45
C TYR A 247 -5.80 14.70 7.25
N SER A 248 -5.36 13.46 7.43
CA SER A 248 -5.01 12.57 6.33
C SER A 248 -5.23 11.11 6.70
N PHE A 249 -5.47 10.28 5.69
CA PHE A 249 -5.51 8.83 5.79
C PHE A 249 -5.00 8.19 4.50
N GLN A 250 -4.75 6.89 4.55
CA GLN A 250 -4.28 6.09 3.41
C GLN A 250 -5.29 5.00 3.10
N THR A 251 -5.55 4.77 1.82
CA THR A 251 -6.47 3.74 1.33
C THR A 251 -5.90 3.04 0.10
N LEU A 252 -6.25 1.77 -0.10
CA LEU A 252 -5.98 1.02 -1.34
C LEU A 252 -7.00 1.33 -2.44
N LEU A 253 -8.11 1.99 -2.10
CA LEU A 253 -9.16 2.35 -3.03
C LEU A 253 -8.70 3.50 -3.91
N GLN A 254 -8.72 3.27 -5.22
CA GLN A 254 -8.42 4.25 -6.26
C GLN A 254 -9.58 4.32 -7.24
N GLY A 255 -9.81 5.50 -7.83
CA GLY A 255 -10.97 5.75 -8.69
C GLY A 255 -12.01 6.65 -8.01
N THR A 256 -13.24 6.66 -8.53
CA THR A 256 -14.29 7.57 -8.07
C THR A 256 -15.13 6.92 -6.97
N TYR A 257 -15.29 7.61 -5.83
CA TYR A 257 -16.06 7.20 -4.66
C TYR A 257 -16.77 8.40 -4.03
N ASP A 258 -17.69 8.12 -3.10
CA ASP A 258 -18.23 9.13 -2.21
C ASP A 258 -17.47 9.07 -0.88
N LEU A 259 -17.15 10.21 -0.28
CA LEU A 259 -16.55 10.25 1.07
C LEU A 259 -17.50 10.92 2.03
N SER A 260 -17.75 10.27 3.16
CA SER A 260 -18.57 10.83 4.23
C SER A 260 -17.74 11.07 5.47
N ALA A 261 -17.85 12.24 6.08
CA ALA A 261 -17.25 12.54 7.37
C ALA A 261 -18.35 12.75 8.43
N LYS A 262 -18.16 12.20 9.62
CA LYS A 262 -19.01 12.41 10.81
C LYS A 262 -18.16 12.45 12.07
N ALA A 263 -18.46 13.39 12.97
CA ALA A 263 -17.89 13.49 14.31
C ALA A 263 -18.98 13.22 15.36
N SER A 264 -18.69 13.35 16.67
CA SER A 264 -19.61 12.90 17.72
C SER A 264 -20.99 13.53 17.64
N HIS A 265 -21.08 14.86 17.80
CA HIS A 265 -22.33 15.62 17.81
C HIS A 265 -22.54 16.52 16.58
N TRP A 266 -21.82 16.19 15.49
CA TRP A 266 -21.99 16.85 14.20
C TRP A 266 -22.70 15.93 13.21
N LEU A 267 -23.53 16.55 12.38
CA LEU A 267 -24.18 15.92 11.24
C LEU A 267 -23.15 15.43 10.24
N ARG A 268 -23.44 14.29 9.61
CA ARG A 268 -22.64 13.72 8.53
C ARG A 268 -22.67 14.67 7.33
N GLN A 269 -21.52 14.81 6.68
CA GLN A 269 -21.43 15.39 5.35
C GLN A 269 -20.82 14.39 4.38
N THR A 270 -21.41 14.24 3.21
CA THR A 270 -20.94 13.40 2.10
C THR A 270 -20.50 14.28 0.93
N VAL A 271 -19.26 14.10 0.49
CA VAL A 271 -18.73 14.69 -0.74
C VAL A 271 -18.77 13.61 -1.83
N PRO A 272 -19.67 13.73 -2.82
CA PRO A 272 -19.84 12.69 -3.83
C PRO A 272 -18.85 12.81 -4.98
N ASN A 273 -18.63 11.71 -5.70
CA ASN A 273 -17.84 11.61 -6.93
C ASN A 273 -16.39 12.14 -6.79
N VAL A 274 -15.76 11.88 -5.66
CA VAL A 274 -14.35 12.20 -5.44
C VAL A 274 -13.46 11.16 -6.12
N THR A 275 -12.54 11.62 -6.96
CA THR A 275 -11.49 10.77 -7.52
C THR A 275 -10.37 10.60 -6.49
N LEU A 276 -10.31 9.42 -5.89
CA LEU A 276 -9.23 8.98 -5.00
C LEU A 276 -7.99 8.66 -5.82
N ALA A 277 -6.97 9.50 -5.65
CA ALA A 277 -5.63 9.38 -6.16
C ALA A 277 -4.66 9.99 -5.15
N SER A 278 -3.36 9.71 -5.27
CA SER A 278 -2.38 10.28 -4.33
C SER A 278 -2.39 11.81 -4.43
N GLY A 279 -2.56 12.49 -3.30
CA GLY A 279 -2.64 13.95 -3.22
C GLY A 279 -4.05 14.52 -3.42
N THR A 280 -5.07 13.68 -3.52
CA THR A 280 -6.47 14.13 -3.49
C THR A 280 -6.77 14.87 -2.19
N MET A 281 -7.32 16.08 -2.33
CA MET A 281 -7.74 16.93 -1.22
C MET A 281 -9.27 16.96 -1.13
N VAL A 282 -9.84 16.66 0.04
CA VAL A 282 -11.29 16.68 0.29
C VAL A 282 -11.55 17.48 1.56
N ASP A 283 -12.26 18.59 1.44
CA ASP A 283 -12.61 19.40 2.61
C ASP A 283 -14.04 19.09 3.06
N PHE A 284 -14.24 19.03 4.37
CA PHE A 284 -15.54 18.87 5.02
C PHE A 284 -15.85 20.09 5.90
N SER A 285 -17.13 20.38 6.06
CA SER A 285 -17.68 21.34 7.02
C SER A 285 -18.87 20.68 7.69
N LEU A 286 -18.68 20.23 8.92
CA LEU A 286 -19.67 19.43 9.64
C LEU A 286 -20.56 20.36 10.45
N THR A 287 -21.88 20.25 10.26
CA THR A 287 -22.87 21.06 10.96
C THR A 287 -23.12 20.51 12.36
N ASN A 288 -23.08 21.40 13.35
CA ASN A 288 -23.12 21.08 14.77
C ASN A 288 -24.58 20.91 15.28
N GLY A 289 -24.81 20.10 16.32
CA GLY A 289 -26.05 20.09 17.10
C GLY A 289 -26.78 18.75 17.23
N ASP A 290 -26.21 17.67 16.70
CA ASP A 290 -26.74 16.29 16.73
C ASP A 290 -26.24 15.57 18.00
N ILE A 291 -26.73 16.02 19.16
CA ILE A 291 -26.26 15.59 20.48
C ILE A 291 -26.53 14.11 20.73
N ASP A 292 -27.63 13.56 20.21
CA ASP A 292 -27.97 12.15 20.38
C ASP A 292 -27.42 11.23 19.28
N GLY A 293 -26.85 11.80 18.23
CA GLY A 293 -26.07 11.12 17.19
C GLY A 293 -26.93 10.43 16.14
N ASP A 294 -28.23 10.74 16.05
CA ASP A 294 -29.16 10.15 15.09
C ASP A 294 -29.07 10.76 13.67
N ASN A 295 -28.17 11.73 13.48
CA ASN A 295 -27.92 12.45 12.23
C ASN A 295 -29.01 13.46 11.86
N GLU A 296 -29.79 13.92 12.84
CA GLU A 296 -30.73 15.04 12.73
C GLU A 296 -30.56 16.00 13.92
N VAL A 297 -30.91 17.28 13.75
CA VAL A 297 -30.98 18.23 14.87
C VAL A 297 -32.44 18.47 15.22
N THR A 298 -32.91 17.86 16.29
CA THR A 298 -34.33 17.77 16.66
C THR A 298 -34.61 18.22 18.10
N LEU A 299 -35.84 17.97 18.57
CA LEU A 299 -36.21 18.19 19.97
C LEU A 299 -35.55 17.19 20.92
N PHE A 300 -35.05 16.05 20.43
CA PHE A 300 -34.36 15.07 21.27
C PHE A 300 -32.98 15.59 21.68
N ASP A 301 -32.25 16.23 20.76
CA ASP A 301 -31.00 16.96 21.04
C ASP A 301 -31.23 18.08 22.04
N PHE A 302 -32.29 18.88 21.83
CA PHE A 302 -32.66 19.92 22.79
C PHE A 302 -32.93 19.33 24.17
N GLY A 303 -33.59 18.18 24.26
CA GLY A 303 -33.81 17.46 25.51
C GLY A 303 -32.51 17.03 26.19
N ALA A 304 -31.54 16.54 25.42
CA ALA A 304 -30.22 16.17 25.91
C ALA A 304 -29.43 17.39 26.42
N LEU A 305 -29.48 18.51 25.69
CA LEU A 305 -28.88 19.78 26.12
C LEU A 305 -29.48 20.27 27.45
N VAL A 306 -30.82 20.28 27.56
CA VAL A 306 -31.51 20.71 28.79
C VAL A 306 -31.16 19.82 29.98
N ALA A 307 -30.98 18.51 29.78
CA ALA A 307 -30.58 17.59 30.84
C ALA A 307 -29.17 17.90 31.38
N ALA A 308 -28.27 18.39 30.52
CA ALA A 308 -26.91 18.76 30.86
C ALA A 308 -26.74 20.25 31.21
N PHE A 309 -27.78 21.07 31.12
CA PHE A 309 -27.68 22.51 31.25
C PHE A 309 -27.06 22.97 32.59
N GLY A 310 -26.09 23.87 32.51
CA GLY A 310 -25.33 24.44 33.63
C GLY A 310 -24.31 23.49 34.25
N SER A 311 -23.99 22.38 33.58
CA SER A 311 -22.97 21.42 34.03
C SER A 311 -21.60 21.69 33.42
N VAL A 312 -20.56 21.29 34.15
CA VAL A 312 -19.16 21.29 33.72
C VAL A 312 -18.55 19.89 33.87
N PRO A 313 -17.36 19.60 33.29
CA PRO A 313 -16.69 18.33 33.47
C PRO A 313 -16.55 17.92 34.95
N GLY A 314 -17.14 16.76 35.28
CA GLY A 314 -17.14 16.20 36.64
C GLY A 314 -18.48 16.29 37.36
N ASP A 315 -19.42 17.08 36.85
CA ASP A 315 -20.80 17.10 37.34
C ASP A 315 -21.54 15.81 36.96
N GLY A 316 -22.53 15.43 37.77
CA GLY A 316 -23.28 14.18 37.59
C GLY A 316 -24.18 14.16 36.35
N ASN A 317 -24.54 15.33 35.83
CA ASN A 317 -25.33 15.51 34.61
C ASN A 317 -24.51 16.00 33.41
N TRP A 318 -23.18 16.01 33.51
CA TRP A 318 -22.30 16.38 32.40
C TRP A 318 -22.51 15.46 31.19
N ASN A 319 -22.80 16.06 30.04
CA ASN A 319 -22.78 15.41 28.74
C ASN A 319 -21.78 16.16 27.85
N PRO A 320 -20.63 15.57 27.50
CA PRO A 320 -19.64 16.25 26.65
C PRO A 320 -20.17 16.56 25.25
N ASP A 321 -21.18 15.83 24.76
CA ASP A 321 -21.79 16.10 23.46
C ASP A 321 -22.83 17.24 23.51
N ALA A 322 -23.19 17.73 24.69
CA ALA A 322 -24.05 18.91 24.85
C ALA A 322 -23.27 20.24 24.99
N ASP A 323 -21.95 20.17 25.15
CA ASP A 323 -21.01 21.30 25.06
C ASP A 323 -20.62 21.49 23.59
N LEU A 324 -21.50 22.16 22.85
CA LEU A 324 -21.45 22.29 21.40
C LEU A 324 -20.41 23.32 20.96
N ASP A 325 -20.16 24.37 21.74
CA ASP A 325 -19.12 25.35 21.42
C ASP A 325 -17.73 24.98 21.97
N GLY A 326 -17.67 23.99 22.88
CA GLY A 326 -16.43 23.39 23.37
C GLY A 326 -15.73 24.22 24.42
N ASP A 327 -16.46 25.05 25.18
CA ASP A 327 -15.92 25.92 26.23
C ASP A 327 -15.85 25.25 27.62
N GLU A 328 -16.20 23.95 27.70
CA GLU A 328 -16.27 23.13 28.91
C GLU A 328 -17.43 23.49 29.87
N GLU A 329 -18.49 24.17 29.41
CA GLU A 329 -19.71 24.42 30.18
C GLU A 329 -20.97 24.40 29.30
N VAL A 330 -21.99 23.61 29.66
CA VAL A 330 -23.25 23.60 28.88
C VAL A 330 -24.12 24.81 29.26
N THR A 331 -24.24 25.79 28.36
CA THR A 331 -24.92 27.07 28.61
C THR A 331 -25.95 27.46 27.54
N LEU A 332 -26.37 28.73 27.57
CA LEU A 332 -27.20 29.32 26.51
C LEU A 332 -26.43 29.54 25.19
N PHE A 333 -25.10 29.49 25.21
CA PHE A 333 -24.30 29.60 23.99
C PHE A 333 -24.43 28.32 23.14
N ASP A 334 -24.38 27.14 23.76
CA ASP A 334 -24.69 25.85 23.11
C ASP A 334 -26.11 25.80 22.59
N PHE A 335 -27.08 26.26 23.39
CA PHE A 335 -28.46 26.38 22.93
C PHE A 335 -28.57 27.28 21.68
N GLY A 336 -27.74 28.33 21.59
CA GLY A 336 -27.64 29.18 20.41
C GLY A 336 -27.11 28.45 19.17
N VAL A 337 -26.17 27.51 19.34
CA VAL A 337 -25.68 26.62 18.27
C VAL A 337 -26.80 25.68 17.82
N LEU A 338 -27.43 24.96 18.76
CA LEU A 338 -28.51 24.02 18.46
C LEU A 338 -29.67 24.69 17.72
N VAL A 339 -30.13 25.86 18.18
CA VAL A 339 -31.24 26.59 17.54
C VAL A 339 -30.88 27.07 16.14
N ARG A 340 -29.63 27.43 15.88
CA ARG A 340 -29.18 27.85 14.55
C ARG A 340 -29.32 26.72 13.53
N ASN A 341 -29.07 25.49 13.97
CA ASN A 341 -29.05 24.31 13.12
C ASN A 341 -30.31 23.44 13.27
N PHE A 342 -31.33 23.90 14.00
CA PHE A 342 -32.53 23.13 14.28
C PHE A 342 -33.28 22.72 13.01
N GLY A 343 -33.60 21.43 12.91
CA GLY A 343 -34.21 20.81 11.73
C GLY A 343 -33.24 20.49 10.61
N ALA A 344 -31.92 20.67 10.81
CA ALA A 344 -30.92 20.18 9.89
C ALA A 344 -30.84 18.65 9.97
N ILE A 345 -30.53 18.03 8.84
CA ILE A 345 -30.39 16.58 8.66
C ILE A 345 -29.04 16.39 7.96
N GLY A 346 -28.23 15.46 8.45
CA GLY A 346 -26.97 15.11 7.82
C GLY A 346 -27.19 14.33 6.53
N ASP A 347 -26.14 14.23 5.72
CA ASP A 347 -26.20 13.35 4.55
C ASP A 347 -26.32 11.88 5.01
N GLU A 348 -26.91 11.04 4.14
CA GLU A 348 -27.03 9.60 4.36
C GLU A 348 -25.74 8.85 4.09
#